data_AF-A0A8G2BVP9-F1
#
_entry.id   AF-A0A8G2BVP9-F1
#
_cell.length_a   1.000
_cell.length_b   1.000
_cell.length_c   1.000
_cell.angle_alpha   90.00
_cell.angle_beta   90.00
_cell.angle_gamma   90.00
#
_symmetry.space_group_name_H-M   'P 1'
#
loop_
_entity.id
_entity.type
_entity.pdbx_description
1 polymer ?
#
loop_
_entity_poly.entity_id
_entity_poly.type
_entity_poly.pdbx_seq_one_letter_code
_entity_poly.pdbx_strand_id
1 'polypeptide(L)'
;MRIKVDLIFLLSIFIMGFSCISQQDDPLKRALSIAGDNRAKLEKVLEHYKQDTLKLKAACFLIQNMPFHFSAKQEMDSSLWKVYDKHVKISEKYSWEMSLKWRREIDDLKDIYGFLYSSANSFNTKQDIKSIYIEPDVRIVKYNLHDYLKN
;
A
#
# COMPACT_ATOMS: atom_id res chain seq x y z
N MET A 1 7.28 62.83 5.10
CA MET A 1 6.13 61.90 5.22
C MET A 1 6.18 60.79 4.17
N ARG A 2 6.44 61.10 2.88
CA ARG A 2 6.59 60.13 1.78
C ARG A 2 7.57 58.97 2.05
N ILE A 3 8.82 59.27 2.45
CA ILE A 3 9.87 58.27 2.69
C ILE A 3 9.47 57.21 3.76
N LYS A 4 8.69 57.60 4.78
CA LYS A 4 8.21 56.65 5.81
C LYS A 4 7.13 55.72 5.27
N VAL A 5 6.29 56.19 4.35
CA VAL A 5 5.26 55.39 3.69
C VAL A 5 5.90 54.40 2.72
N ASP A 6 6.92 54.83 1.97
CA ASP A 6 7.68 53.98 1.06
C ASP A 6 8.41 52.86 1.85
N LEU A 7 8.98 53.18 3.01
CA LEU A 7 9.64 52.20 3.89
C LEU A 7 8.65 51.18 4.47
N ILE A 8 7.44 51.61 4.84
CA ILE A 8 6.37 50.72 5.32
C ILE A 8 5.89 49.79 4.19
N PHE A 9 5.81 50.31 2.96
CA PHE A 9 5.44 49.51 1.78
C PHE A 9 6.51 48.46 1.44
N LEU A 10 7.79 48.81 1.55
CA LEU A 10 8.88 47.85 1.33
C LEU A 10 8.93 46.78 2.43
N LEU A 11 8.64 47.15 3.68
CA LEU A 11 8.58 46.23 4.80
C LEU A 11 7.39 45.25 4.66
N SER A 12 6.23 45.70 4.17
CA SER A 12 5.07 44.83 3.95
C SER A 12 5.30 43.82 2.82
N ILE A 13 5.97 44.23 1.74
CA ILE A 13 6.38 43.34 0.65
C ILE A 13 7.37 42.27 1.16
N PHE A 14 8.32 42.66 2.01
CA PHE A 14 9.29 41.74 2.60
C PHE A 14 8.63 40.70 3.53
N ILE A 15 7.64 41.10 4.33
CA ILE A 15 6.90 40.19 5.22
C ILE A 15 6.02 39.21 4.42
N MET A 16 5.42 39.65 3.31
CA MET A 16 4.65 38.77 2.40
C MET A 16 5.53 37.72 1.69
N GLY A 17 6.84 37.98 1.55
CA GLY A 17 7.80 37.06 0.92
C GLY A 17 8.11 35.79 1.72
N PHE A 18 7.78 35.73 3.01
CA PHE A 18 8.04 34.57 3.87
C PHE A 18 6.87 33.57 3.96
N SER A 19 5.69 33.91 3.43
CA SER A 19 4.48 33.06 3.54
C SER A 19 4.37 31.94 2.50
N CYS A 20 5.41 31.69 1.69
CA CYS A 20 5.40 30.65 0.65
C CYS A 20 6.58 29.67 0.72
N ILE A 21 7.19 29.50 1.89
CA ILE A 21 8.00 28.31 2.15
C ILE A 21 7.07 27.31 2.84
N SER A 22 6.18 26.68 2.08
CA SER A 22 5.63 25.42 2.56
C SER A 22 6.81 24.45 2.59
N GLN A 23 7.21 24.01 3.78
CA GLN A 23 7.85 22.72 3.92
C GLN A 23 6.83 21.73 3.37
N GLN A 24 6.90 21.46 2.07
CA GLN A 24 6.09 20.44 1.45
C GLN A 24 6.56 19.14 2.08
N ASP A 25 5.79 18.65 3.04
CA ASP A 25 6.03 17.39 3.71
C ASP A 25 6.21 16.33 2.63
N ASP A 26 7.45 15.89 2.44
CA ASP A 26 7.81 14.84 1.49
C ASP A 26 7.10 13.55 1.94
N PRO A 27 6.06 13.10 1.22
CA PRO A 27 5.24 11.98 1.65
C PRO A 27 6.05 10.69 1.83
N LEU A 28 7.11 10.53 1.02
CA LEU A 28 8.02 9.40 1.10
C LEU A 28 8.86 9.45 2.38
N LYS A 29 9.44 10.62 2.72
CA LYS A 29 10.19 10.78 3.98
C LYS A 29 9.30 10.54 5.20
N ARG A 30 8.06 11.03 5.17
CA ARG A 30 7.07 10.78 6.22
C ARG A 30 6.78 9.29 6.36
N ALA A 31 6.51 8.59 5.25
CA ALA A 31 6.27 7.15 5.28
C ALA A 31 7.47 6.36 5.82
N LEU A 32 8.70 6.68 5.39
CA LEU A 32 9.92 6.08 5.90
C LEU A 32 10.17 6.37 7.39
N SER A 33 9.67 7.48 7.91
CA SER A 33 9.70 7.77 9.36
C SER A 33 8.74 6.86 10.13
N ILE A 34 7.53 6.63 9.60
CA ILE A 34 6.50 5.76 10.21
C ILE A 34 6.92 4.27 10.16
N ALA A 35 7.78 3.90 9.21
CA ALA A 35 8.21 2.51 8.97
C ALA A 35 8.97 1.86 10.14
N GLY A 36 9.58 2.64 11.05
CA GLY A 36 10.36 2.11 12.17
C GLY A 36 11.42 1.11 11.70
N ASP A 37 11.42 -0.10 12.26
CA ASP A 37 12.36 -1.18 11.92
C ASP A 37 12.33 -1.58 10.43
N ASN A 38 11.21 -1.35 9.73
CA ASN A 38 11.07 -1.68 8.32
C ASN A 38 11.70 -0.63 7.39
N ARG A 39 12.18 0.50 7.93
CA ARG A 39 12.77 1.59 7.14
C ARG A 39 13.95 1.12 6.28
N ALA A 40 14.93 0.43 6.87
CA ALA A 40 16.14 0.00 6.16
C ALA A 40 15.82 -0.93 4.98
N LYS A 41 14.80 -1.77 5.16
CA LYS A 41 14.24 -2.65 4.13
C LYS A 41 13.65 -1.85 2.97
N LEU A 42 12.82 -0.84 3.25
CA LEU A 42 12.22 0.02 2.23
C LEU A 42 13.26 0.90 1.51
N GLU A 43 14.27 1.38 2.22
CA GLU A 43 15.40 2.11 1.61
C GLU A 43 16.19 1.22 0.65
N LYS A 44 16.35 -0.07 0.95
CA LYS A 44 16.97 -1.04 0.03
C LYS A 44 16.16 -1.22 -1.26
N VAL A 45 14.83 -1.10 -1.21
CA VAL A 45 13.97 -1.12 -2.42
C VAL A 45 14.26 0.09 -3.31
N LEU A 46 14.33 1.27 -2.70
CA LEU A 46 14.64 2.51 -3.42
C LEU A 46 16.03 2.43 -4.05
N GLU A 47 17.00 1.92 -3.32
CA GLU A 47 18.37 1.74 -3.81
C GLU A 47 18.44 0.73 -4.97
N HIS A 48 17.70 -0.38 -4.89
CA HIS A 48 17.64 -1.39 -5.95
C HIS A 48 17.09 -0.81 -7.26
N TYR A 49 16.04 0.01 -7.20
CA TYR A 49 15.43 0.61 -8.40
C TYR A 49 16.06 1.93 -8.83
N LYS A 50 17.15 2.40 -8.19
CA LYS A 50 17.72 3.74 -8.45
C LYS A 50 18.08 4.04 -9.91
N GLN A 51 18.37 3.00 -10.70
CA GLN A 51 18.74 3.11 -12.12
C GLN A 51 17.55 2.94 -13.09
N ASP A 52 16.39 2.48 -12.60
CA ASP A 52 15.18 2.29 -13.38
C ASP A 52 14.13 3.31 -12.93
N THR A 53 14.11 4.47 -13.60
CA THR A 53 13.28 5.63 -13.21
C THR A 53 11.80 5.29 -13.08
N LEU A 54 11.27 4.37 -13.89
CA LEU A 54 9.85 3.99 -13.82
C LEU A 54 9.59 3.14 -12.58
N LYS A 55 10.43 2.14 -12.32
CA LYS A 55 10.29 1.30 -11.12
C LYS A 55 10.57 2.07 -9.83
N LEU A 56 11.52 3.00 -9.85
CA LEU A 56 11.78 3.88 -8.72
C LEU A 56 10.55 4.73 -8.38
N LYS A 57 9.92 5.34 -9.40
CA LYS A 57 8.67 6.10 -9.21
C LYS A 57 7.55 5.22 -8.65
N ALA A 58 7.41 3.99 -9.15
CA ALA A 58 6.43 3.04 -8.64
C ALA A 58 6.70 2.67 -7.17
N ALA A 59 7.96 2.40 -6.81
CA ALA A 59 8.37 2.10 -5.45
C ALA A 59 8.09 3.29 -4.51
N CYS A 60 8.46 4.51 -4.90
CA CYS A 60 8.15 5.73 -4.14
C CYS A 60 6.64 5.88 -3.93
N PHE A 61 5.84 5.70 -4.98
CA PHE A 61 4.38 5.80 -4.92
C PHE A 61 3.77 4.75 -3.97
N LEU A 62 4.25 3.51 -4.00
CA LEU A 62 3.78 2.48 -3.08
C LEU A 62 4.15 2.84 -1.64
N ILE A 63 5.42 3.17 -1.38
CA ILE A 63 5.92 3.44 -0.02
C ILE A 63 5.19 4.61 0.63
N GLN A 64 4.99 5.72 -0.09
CA GLN A 64 4.32 6.89 0.49
C GLN A 64 2.86 6.63 0.87
N ASN A 65 2.19 5.65 0.22
CA ASN A 65 0.79 5.32 0.49
C ASN A 65 0.62 4.23 1.56
N MET A 66 1.63 3.41 1.83
CA MET A 66 1.58 2.32 2.82
C MET A 66 1.13 2.71 4.24
N PRO A 67 1.41 3.91 4.79
CA PRO A 67 0.94 4.28 6.12
C PRO A 67 -0.59 4.29 6.26
N PHE A 68 -1.30 4.44 5.13
CA PHE A 68 -2.76 4.48 5.07
C PHE A 68 -3.38 3.11 4.74
N HIS A 69 -2.56 2.08 4.54
CA HIS A 69 -3.02 0.73 4.23
C HIS A 69 -2.66 -0.25 5.35
N PHE A 70 -3.53 -1.24 5.53
CA PHE A 70 -3.41 -2.24 6.58
C PHE A 70 -3.55 -3.63 5.96
N SER A 71 -2.76 -4.55 6.48
CA SER A 71 -2.86 -5.97 6.22
C SER A 71 -3.34 -6.64 7.49
N ALA A 72 -4.39 -7.46 7.37
CA ALA A 72 -4.75 -8.37 8.42
C ALA A 72 -3.63 -9.41 8.57
N LYS A 73 -3.15 -9.66 9.79
CA LYS A 73 -2.37 -10.87 10.08
C LYS A 73 -3.36 -12.03 9.94
N GLN A 74 -3.49 -12.57 8.73
CA GLN A 74 -4.32 -13.75 8.53
C GLN A 74 -3.56 -14.92 9.14
N GLU A 75 -3.96 -15.35 10.33
CA GLU A 75 -4.00 -16.79 10.57
C GLU A 75 -5.15 -17.28 9.68
N MET A 76 -4.83 -17.45 8.40
CA MET A 76 -5.82 -17.77 7.38
C MET A 76 -6.36 -19.14 7.74
N ASP A 77 -7.58 -19.17 8.28
CA ASP A 77 -8.22 -20.42 8.64
C ASP A 77 -8.14 -21.37 7.44
N SER A 78 -7.80 -22.63 7.73
CA SER A 78 -7.79 -23.72 6.76
C SER A 78 -9.09 -23.76 5.94
N SER A 79 -10.18 -23.27 6.50
CA SER A 79 -11.47 -23.15 5.83
C SER A 79 -11.49 -22.11 4.69
N LEU A 80 -10.76 -20.98 4.80
CA LEU A 80 -10.72 -19.94 3.77
C LEU A 80 -9.95 -20.39 2.52
N TRP A 81 -8.82 -21.10 2.67
CA TRP A 81 -8.07 -21.59 1.50
C TRP A 81 -8.90 -22.59 0.70
N LYS A 82 -9.73 -23.43 1.35
CA LYS A 82 -10.62 -24.37 0.67
C LYS A 82 -11.61 -23.67 -0.25
N VAL A 83 -12.02 -22.45 0.10
CA VAL A 83 -12.91 -21.64 -0.74
C VAL A 83 -12.14 -21.00 -1.89
N TYR A 84 -10.94 -20.47 -1.64
CA TYR A 84 -10.07 -19.96 -2.70
C TYR A 84 -9.73 -21.03 -3.73
N ASP A 85 -9.36 -22.24 -3.30
CA ASP A 85 -9.09 -23.37 -4.21
C ASP A 85 -10.30 -23.71 -5.08
N LYS A 86 -11.50 -23.67 -4.51
CA LYS A 86 -12.75 -23.88 -5.29
C LYS A 86 -12.96 -22.74 -6.29
N HIS A 87 -12.74 -21.50 -5.88
CA HIS A 87 -12.84 -20.34 -6.76
C HIS A 87 -11.86 -20.45 -7.93
N VAL A 88 -10.59 -20.81 -7.66
CA VAL A 88 -9.55 -21.00 -8.69
C VAL A 88 -9.96 -22.09 -9.68
N LYS A 89 -10.41 -23.26 -9.19
CA LYS A 89 -10.87 -24.36 -10.06
C LYS A 89 -12.04 -23.96 -10.96
N ILE A 90 -13.00 -23.18 -10.44
CA ILE A 90 -14.11 -22.65 -11.25
C ILE A 90 -13.57 -21.67 -12.28
N SER A 91 -12.67 -20.76 -11.90
CA SER A 91 -12.05 -19.83 -12.85
C SER A 91 -11.27 -20.54 -13.96
N GLU A 92 -10.46 -21.54 -13.63
CA GLU A 92 -9.71 -22.33 -14.62
C GLU A 92 -10.63 -23.08 -15.59
N LYS A 93 -11.71 -23.70 -15.09
CA LYS A 93 -12.74 -24.36 -15.91
C LYS A 93 -13.30 -23.43 -16.99
N TYR A 94 -13.42 -22.14 -16.69
CA TYR A 94 -13.91 -21.13 -17.63
C TYR A 94 -12.79 -20.30 -18.26
N SER A 95 -11.52 -20.75 -18.19
CA SER A 95 -10.37 -20.01 -18.72
C SER A 95 -10.29 -18.56 -18.25
N TRP A 96 -10.72 -18.31 -17.01
CA TRP A 96 -10.86 -16.98 -16.40
C TRP A 96 -11.84 -16.03 -17.09
N GLU A 97 -12.69 -16.54 -17.99
CA GLU A 97 -13.76 -15.76 -18.61
C GLU A 97 -14.96 -15.62 -17.67
N MET A 98 -15.32 -14.38 -17.34
CA MET A 98 -16.42 -14.03 -16.44
C MET A 98 -17.80 -14.16 -17.10
N SER A 99 -18.08 -15.34 -17.67
CA SER A 99 -19.37 -15.65 -18.29
C SER A 99 -20.51 -15.69 -17.25
N LEU A 100 -21.77 -15.60 -17.70
CA LEU A 100 -22.94 -15.76 -16.81
C LEU A 100 -23.01 -17.12 -16.12
N LYS A 101 -22.35 -18.14 -16.65
CA LYS A 101 -22.27 -19.47 -16.03
C LYS A 101 -21.21 -19.49 -14.93
N TRP A 102 -20.02 -18.92 -15.20
CA TRP A 102 -18.98 -18.72 -14.19
C TRP A 102 -19.48 -17.91 -13.01
N ARG A 103 -20.14 -16.77 -13.26
CA ARG A 103 -20.64 -15.89 -12.19
C ARG A 103 -21.60 -16.61 -11.26
N ARG A 104 -22.51 -17.43 -11.80
CA ARG A 104 -23.44 -18.24 -10.99
C ARG A 104 -22.69 -19.24 -10.11
N GLU A 105 -21.73 -19.98 -10.66
CA GLU A 105 -20.94 -20.94 -9.88
C GLU A 105 -20.10 -20.27 -8.78
N ILE A 106 -19.61 -19.04 -9.01
CA ILE A 106 -18.93 -18.24 -7.97
C ILE A 106 -19.90 -17.69 -6.94
N ASP A 107 -21.07 -17.19 -7.36
CA ASP A 107 -22.10 -16.69 -6.44
C ASP A 107 -22.66 -17.83 -5.56
N ASP A 108 -22.66 -19.08 -6.03
CA ASP A 108 -23.03 -20.25 -5.21
C ASP A 108 -21.99 -20.54 -4.09
N LEU A 109 -20.75 -20.04 -4.21
CA LEU A 109 -19.76 -20.10 -3.13
C LEU A 109 -19.93 -18.98 -2.07
N LYS A 110 -20.80 -17.99 -2.35
CA LYS A 110 -20.91 -16.73 -1.59
C LYS A 110 -21.41 -16.92 -0.16
N ASP A 111 -22.23 -17.94 0.08
CA ASP A 111 -22.71 -18.28 1.43
C ASP A 111 -21.57 -18.76 2.33
N ILE A 112 -20.56 -19.43 1.76
CA ILE A 112 -19.36 -19.86 2.49
C ILE A 112 -18.44 -18.66 2.75
N TYR A 113 -18.29 -17.77 1.77
CA TYR A 113 -17.52 -16.53 1.94
C TYR A 113 -18.09 -15.62 3.04
N GLY A 114 -19.42 -15.42 3.07
CA GLY A 114 -20.08 -14.56 4.05
C GLY A 114 -19.91 -15.08 5.49
N PHE A 115 -20.02 -16.39 5.70
CA PHE A 115 -19.85 -17.02 7.01
C PHE A 115 -18.39 -17.01 7.50
N LEU A 116 -17.44 -17.37 6.63
CA LEU A 116 -16.02 -17.35 7.02
C LEU A 116 -15.52 -15.93 7.29
N TYR A 117 -15.93 -14.95 6.48
CA TYR A 117 -15.54 -13.55 6.65
C TYR A 117 -16.07 -12.93 7.94
N SER A 118 -17.30 -13.28 8.33
CA SER A 118 -17.90 -12.82 9.59
C SER A 118 -17.29 -13.52 10.80
N SER A 119 -16.90 -14.80 10.70
CA SER A 119 -16.21 -15.55 11.76
C SER A 119 -14.75 -15.14 11.98
N ALA A 120 -14.08 -14.62 10.95
CA ALA A 120 -12.67 -14.24 11.00
C ALA A 120 -12.44 -12.82 11.55
N ASN A 121 -13.50 -12.08 11.89
CA ASN A 121 -13.42 -10.71 12.45
C ASN A 121 -13.00 -10.70 13.94
N SER A 122 -11.77 -11.15 14.17
CA SER A 122 -10.86 -10.69 15.22
C SER A 122 -9.49 -10.46 14.57
N PHE A 123 -9.47 -9.69 13.47
CA PHE A 123 -8.24 -9.48 12.71
C PHE A 123 -7.32 -8.53 13.46
N ASN A 124 -6.17 -9.03 13.91
CA ASN A 124 -5.06 -8.18 14.34
C ASN A 124 -4.44 -7.51 13.10
N THR A 125 -4.93 -6.31 12.76
CA THR A 125 -4.48 -5.55 11.59
C THR A 125 -3.17 -4.84 11.88
N LYS A 126 -2.18 -4.96 10.99
CA LYS A 126 -0.94 -4.18 11.03
C LYS A 126 -0.89 -3.23 9.84
N GLN A 127 -0.35 -2.03 10.05
CA GLN A 127 -0.08 -1.11 8.94
C GLN A 127 0.93 -1.73 7.98
N ASP A 128 0.69 -1.62 6.68
CA ASP A 128 1.56 -2.17 5.64
C ASP A 128 2.99 -1.62 5.79
N ILE A 129 3.11 -0.32 6.11
CA ILE A 129 4.42 0.34 6.29
C ILE A 129 5.30 -0.32 7.37
N LYS A 130 4.68 -0.94 8.39
CA LYS A 130 5.37 -1.61 9.51
C LYS A 130 5.50 -3.13 9.32
N SER A 131 4.88 -3.69 8.29
CA SER A 131 4.70 -5.12 8.14
C SER A 131 4.83 -5.54 6.68
N ILE A 132 5.83 -5.04 5.95
CA ILE A 132 6.10 -5.52 4.59
C ILE A 132 7.18 -6.59 4.61
N TYR A 133 6.93 -7.65 3.84
CA TYR A 133 7.92 -8.65 3.50
C TYR A 133 8.55 -8.25 2.16
N ILE A 134 9.88 -8.24 2.11
CA ILE A 134 10.63 -7.93 0.90
C ILE A 134 11.28 -9.22 0.45
N GLU A 135 10.93 -9.67 -0.74
CA GLU A 135 11.47 -10.88 -1.35
C GLU A 135 12.98 -10.74 -1.66
N PRO A 136 13.71 -11.86 -1.87
CA PRO A 136 15.13 -11.84 -2.20
C PRO A 136 15.47 -11.02 -3.45
N ASP A 137 14.52 -10.86 -4.36
CA ASP A 137 14.62 -10.07 -5.59
C ASP A 137 14.14 -8.61 -5.42
N VAL A 138 13.86 -8.18 -4.19
CA VAL A 138 13.51 -6.80 -3.81
C VAL A 138 12.18 -6.32 -4.42
N ARG A 139 11.22 -7.24 -4.60
CA ARG A 139 9.82 -6.86 -4.81
C ARG A 139 9.14 -6.52 -3.47
N ILE A 140 8.37 -5.43 -3.46
CA ILE A 140 7.44 -5.13 -2.37
C ILE A 140 6.28 -6.10 -2.53
N VAL A 141 6.19 -7.07 -1.64
CA VAL A 141 5.15 -8.08 -1.69
C VAL A 141 4.26 -7.89 -0.47
N LYS A 142 2.94 -7.81 -0.69
CA LYS A 142 1.98 -7.87 0.42
C LYS A 142 2.22 -9.18 1.16
N TYR A 143 2.18 -9.14 2.50
CA TYR A 143 2.50 -10.26 3.38
C TYR A 143 1.87 -11.61 2.98
N ASN A 144 0.74 -11.57 2.25
CA ASN A 144 -0.01 -12.76 1.83
C ASN A 144 0.39 -13.37 0.48
N LEU A 145 1.32 -12.82 -0.31
CA LEU A 145 1.66 -13.41 -1.62
C LEU A 145 2.93 -14.29 -1.57
N HIS A 146 3.89 -13.98 -0.71
CA HIS A 146 5.18 -14.65 -0.67
C HIS A 146 5.09 -16.12 -0.21
N ASP A 147 4.17 -16.45 0.70
CA ASP A 147 3.95 -17.84 1.13
C ASP A 147 3.26 -18.70 0.06
N TYR A 148 2.67 -18.08 -0.97
CA TYR A 148 1.98 -18.77 -2.07
C TYR A 148 2.87 -18.98 -3.31
N LEU A 149 3.97 -18.26 -3.46
CA LEU A 149 4.91 -18.41 -4.58
C LEU A 149 6.00 -19.47 -4.34
N LYS A 150 5.94 -20.18 -3.20
CA LYS A 150 6.87 -21.26 -2.82
C LYS A 150 6.35 -22.67 -3.08
N ASN A 151 5.16 -22.84 -3.65
CA ASN A 151 4.61 -24.13 -4.08
C ASN A 151 4.50 -24.21 -5.59
#